data_AF-A0A3G6ZQK5-F1
#
_entry.id   AF-A0A3G6ZQK5-F1
#
_cell.length_a   1.000
_cell.length_b   1.000
_cell.length_c   1.000
_cell.angle_alpha   90.00
_cell.angle_beta   90.00
_cell.angle_gamma   90.00
#
_symmetry.space_group_name_H-M   'P 1'
#
loop_
_entity.id
_entity.type
_entity.pdbx_description
1 polymer ?
#
loop_
_entity_poly.entity_id
_entity_poly.type
_entity_poly.pdbx_seq_one_letter_code
_entity_poly.pdbx_strand_id
1 'polypeptide(L)'
;MLILRNSRSGTAVIRTDPAELFSERLPAARVHELGDGEDLADVVDAAFAGGDAPTALGIYGGDGSVSRMAGLARRHGVPLLVMPGGTFNHFARSAGLEDVETAVEAYLARDTVEVSAMEVREGEGEPVLALNAASVGAYPELIEERDTRRRRLGKWLGGIVAAWRTMRTAEPLDVIRDGRRARVWSVFVGVGTNDPKRVATMQRENLEDPVLDIRIHHARGTRLRAIASLAFGKRTAAVLRAVRLMPEKRDVERLLETGFAMTVRPGPGRPEVWVHDGELEEPLGEEFTLHFTVIPAALTVFAPRPR
;
A
#
# COMPACT_ATOMS: atom_id res chain seq x y z
N MET A 1 -8.61 -19.24 -15.51
CA MET A 1 -7.92 -18.10 -14.88
C MET A 1 -6.42 -18.30 -15.00
N LEU A 2 -5.64 -17.23 -14.90
CA LEU A 2 -4.19 -17.27 -14.74
C LEU A 2 -3.84 -16.92 -13.29
N ILE A 3 -3.06 -17.74 -12.61
CA ILE A 3 -2.56 -17.50 -11.24
C ILE A 3 -1.06 -17.31 -11.32
N LEU A 4 -0.57 -16.16 -10.87
CA LEU A 4 0.86 -15.93 -10.67
C LEU A 4 1.20 -16.17 -9.20
N ARG A 5 2.34 -16.80 -8.97
CA ARG A 5 2.92 -17.02 -7.65
C ARG A 5 4.22 -16.22 -7.58
N ASN A 6 4.34 -15.41 -6.54
CA ASN A 6 5.58 -14.73 -6.21
C ASN A 6 6.12 -15.30 -4.89
N SER A 7 6.77 -16.46 -4.94
CA SER A 7 7.37 -17.12 -3.77
C SER A 7 8.43 -16.29 -3.04
N ARG A 8 8.94 -15.22 -3.67
CA ARG A 8 9.91 -14.29 -3.08
C ARG A 8 9.24 -13.23 -2.19
N SER A 9 7.92 -13.07 -2.27
CA SER A 9 7.19 -12.22 -1.32
C SER A 9 7.17 -12.85 0.07
N GLY A 10 7.63 -12.12 1.10
CA GLY A 10 7.39 -12.52 2.49
C GLY A 10 8.32 -13.59 3.09
N THR A 11 9.56 -13.71 2.61
CA THR A 11 10.61 -14.68 3.06
C THR A 11 10.89 -14.72 4.57
N ALA A 12 10.36 -13.77 5.35
CA ALA A 12 10.50 -13.68 6.80
C ALA A 12 9.54 -14.59 7.60
N VAL A 13 8.62 -15.32 6.94
CA VAL A 13 7.64 -16.21 7.59
C VAL A 13 7.54 -17.55 6.87
N ILE A 14 7.58 -18.66 7.61
CA ILE A 14 7.34 -20.01 7.08
C ILE A 14 5.85 -20.11 6.69
N ARG A 15 5.57 -20.47 5.43
CA ARG A 15 4.22 -20.63 4.88
C ARG A 15 4.08 -22.00 4.21
N THR A 16 2.87 -22.53 4.22
CA THR A 16 2.51 -23.72 3.45
C THR A 16 2.48 -23.36 1.98
N ASP A 17 3.12 -24.19 1.14
CA ASP A 17 3.08 -24.05 -0.31
C ASP A 17 1.64 -24.30 -0.81
N PRO A 18 0.98 -23.33 -1.48
CA PRO A 18 -0.39 -23.50 -1.96
C PRO A 18 -0.50 -24.35 -3.24
N ALA A 19 0.60 -24.87 -3.79
CA ALA A 19 0.61 -25.64 -5.04
C ALA A 19 -0.35 -26.83 -5.04
N GLU A 20 -0.35 -27.62 -3.96
CA GLU A 20 -1.25 -28.78 -3.82
C GLU A 20 -2.72 -28.34 -3.83
N LEU A 21 -3.06 -27.33 -3.02
CA LEU A 21 -4.40 -26.74 -2.98
C LEU A 21 -4.86 -26.25 -4.37
N PHE A 22 -3.99 -25.58 -5.13
CA PHE A 22 -4.33 -25.11 -6.48
C PHE A 22 -4.58 -26.29 -7.42
N SER A 23 -3.73 -27.32 -7.37
CA SER A 23 -3.89 -28.51 -8.22
C SER A 23 -5.19 -29.26 -7.94
N GLU A 24 -5.60 -29.34 -6.68
CA GLU A 24 -6.82 -30.05 -6.25
C GLU A 24 -8.09 -29.24 -6.48
N ARG A 25 -8.09 -27.96 -6.10
CA ARG A 25 -9.29 -27.12 -6.06
C ARG A 25 -9.48 -26.26 -7.29
N LEU A 26 -8.41 -25.98 -8.03
CA LEU A 26 -8.39 -25.13 -9.21
C LEU A 26 -7.71 -25.82 -10.41
N PRO A 27 -8.10 -27.05 -10.80
CA PRO A 27 -7.41 -27.83 -11.82
C PRO A 27 -7.41 -27.19 -13.23
N ALA A 28 -8.32 -26.26 -13.49
CA ALA A 28 -8.39 -25.49 -14.74
C ALA A 28 -7.60 -24.17 -14.71
N ALA A 29 -6.96 -23.84 -13.59
CA ALA A 29 -6.13 -22.64 -13.50
C ALA A 29 -4.77 -22.90 -14.14
N ARG A 30 -4.30 -21.94 -14.95
CA ARG A 30 -2.90 -21.89 -15.37
C ARG A 30 -2.11 -21.25 -14.23
N VAL A 31 -1.23 -22.00 -13.59
CA VAL A 31 -0.40 -21.50 -12.49
C VAL A 31 1.02 -21.24 -13.01
N HIS A 32 1.51 -20.02 -12.81
CA HIS A 32 2.85 -19.59 -13.20
C HIS A 32 3.63 -19.14 -11.97
N GLU A 33 4.81 -19.70 -11.74
CA GLU A 33 5.75 -19.24 -10.71
C GLU A 33 6.68 -18.20 -11.32
N LEU A 34 6.68 -16.99 -10.75
CA LEU A 34 7.50 -15.89 -11.27
C LEU A 34 8.99 -16.18 -11.05
N GLY A 35 9.74 -16.18 -12.15
CA GLY A 35 11.18 -16.33 -12.15
C GLY A 35 11.93 -15.10 -11.64
N ASP A 36 13.24 -15.24 -11.48
CA ASP A 36 14.11 -14.12 -11.14
C ASP A 36 14.20 -13.14 -12.32
N GLY A 37 13.86 -11.87 -12.05
CA GLY A 37 13.85 -10.81 -13.05
C GLY A 37 12.71 -10.87 -14.06
N GLU A 38 11.80 -11.85 -13.92
CA GLU A 38 10.60 -11.92 -14.75
C GLU A 38 9.60 -10.84 -14.33
N ASP A 39 9.11 -10.07 -15.30
CA ASP A 39 8.13 -9.03 -15.07
C ASP A 39 6.70 -9.60 -15.04
N LEU A 40 5.94 -9.19 -14.03
CA LEU A 40 4.57 -9.67 -13.81
C LEU A 40 3.64 -9.24 -14.95
N ALA A 41 3.82 -8.03 -15.50
CA ALA A 41 3.02 -7.52 -16.61
C ALA A 41 3.31 -8.28 -17.90
N ASP A 42 4.58 -8.58 -18.19
CA ASP A 42 4.97 -9.33 -19.40
C ASP A 42 4.29 -10.71 -19.45
N VAL A 43 4.28 -11.44 -18.33
CA VAL A 43 3.62 -12.76 -18.23
C VAL A 43 2.11 -12.65 -18.47
N VAL A 44 1.48 -11.65 -17.87
CA VAL A 44 0.03 -11.43 -18.02
C VAL A 44 -0.32 -11.01 -19.44
N ASP A 45 0.41 -10.05 -20.01
CA ASP A 45 0.18 -9.55 -21.36
C ASP A 45 0.38 -10.64 -22.41
N ALA A 46 1.41 -11.49 -22.25
CA ALA A 46 1.59 -12.67 -23.09
C ALA A 46 0.41 -13.66 -22.98
N ALA A 47 -0.15 -13.85 -21.78
CA ALA A 47 -1.30 -14.73 -21.58
C ALA A 47 -2.60 -14.19 -22.21
N PHE A 48 -2.77 -12.86 -22.28
CA PHE A 48 -3.90 -12.21 -22.94
C PHE A 48 -3.73 -12.09 -24.46
N ALA A 49 -2.50 -11.99 -24.96
CA ALA A 49 -2.22 -11.98 -26.39
C ALA A 49 -2.41 -13.35 -27.07
N GLY A 50 -2.45 -14.44 -26.29
CA GLY A 50 -2.70 -15.79 -26.78
C GLY A 50 -4.17 -16.06 -27.19
N GLY A 51 -4.41 -17.20 -27.84
CA GLY A 51 -5.75 -17.61 -28.28
C GLY A 51 -6.70 -18.09 -27.17
N ASP A 52 -6.22 -18.16 -25.92
CA ASP A 52 -6.98 -18.55 -24.73
C ASP A 52 -6.73 -17.52 -23.61
N ALA A 53 -7.31 -16.33 -23.75
CA ALA A 53 -7.17 -15.26 -22.79
C ALA A 53 -7.82 -15.63 -21.44
N PRO A 54 -7.17 -15.36 -20.29
CA PRO A 54 -7.73 -15.72 -19.00
C PRO A 54 -8.94 -14.85 -18.65
N THR A 55 -9.99 -15.47 -18.10
CA THR A 55 -11.22 -14.78 -17.66
C THR A 55 -11.13 -14.16 -16.26
N ALA A 56 -10.02 -14.37 -15.56
CA ALA A 56 -9.73 -13.86 -14.23
C ALA A 56 -8.22 -13.96 -13.99
N LEU A 57 -7.69 -13.05 -13.16
CA LEU A 57 -6.31 -13.06 -12.71
C LEU A 57 -6.24 -13.41 -11.23
N GLY A 58 -5.25 -14.21 -10.84
CA GLY A 58 -4.98 -14.57 -9.45
C GLY A 58 -3.54 -14.27 -9.08
N ILE A 59 -3.30 -13.82 -7.86
CA ILE A 59 -1.95 -13.55 -7.35
C ILE A 59 -1.78 -14.10 -5.94
N TYR A 60 -0.79 -14.97 -5.77
CA TYR A 60 -0.25 -15.34 -4.47
C TYR A 60 1.03 -14.53 -4.21
N GLY A 61 0.94 -13.52 -3.34
CA GLY A 61 2.05 -12.59 -3.09
C GLY A 61 1.78 -11.58 -1.98
N GLY A 62 2.71 -10.64 -1.79
CA GLY A 62 2.55 -9.53 -0.86
C GLY A 62 1.81 -8.33 -1.46
N ASP A 63 1.61 -7.27 -0.67
CA ASP A 63 0.82 -6.10 -1.04
C ASP A 63 1.27 -5.45 -2.37
N GLY A 64 2.57 -5.32 -2.61
CA GLY A 64 3.10 -4.79 -3.87
C GLY A 64 2.82 -5.67 -5.11
N SER A 65 2.86 -7.00 -4.96
CA SER A 65 2.45 -7.92 -6.05
C SER A 65 0.94 -7.86 -6.30
N VAL A 66 0.16 -7.72 -5.23
CA VAL A 66 -1.29 -7.55 -5.30
C VAL A 66 -1.66 -6.25 -6.00
N SER A 67 -1.00 -5.14 -5.68
CA SER A 67 -1.22 -3.84 -6.32
C SER A 67 -0.91 -3.87 -7.82
N ARG A 68 0.26 -4.42 -8.21
CA ARG A 68 0.62 -4.60 -9.62
C ARG A 68 -0.40 -5.46 -10.36
N MET A 69 -0.75 -6.64 -9.82
CA MET A 69 -1.73 -7.52 -10.45
C MET A 69 -3.12 -6.86 -10.55
N ALA A 70 -3.49 -6.03 -9.58
CA ALA A 70 -4.72 -5.26 -9.64
C ALA A 70 -4.72 -4.26 -10.81
N GLY A 71 -3.62 -3.52 -11.01
CA GLY A 71 -3.46 -2.67 -12.19
C GLY A 71 -3.68 -3.44 -13.51
N LEU A 72 -3.16 -4.65 -13.60
CA LEU A 72 -3.33 -5.53 -14.77
C LEU A 72 -4.76 -6.05 -14.92
N ALA A 73 -5.38 -6.48 -13.82
CA ALA A 73 -6.77 -6.95 -13.80
C ALA A 73 -7.73 -5.86 -14.28
N ARG A 74 -7.52 -4.62 -13.82
CA ARG A 74 -8.25 -3.45 -14.30
C ARG A 74 -7.99 -3.17 -15.78
N ARG A 75 -6.72 -3.17 -16.21
CA ARG A 75 -6.35 -2.91 -17.61
C ARG A 75 -6.99 -3.91 -18.57
N HIS A 76 -7.03 -5.18 -18.20
CA HIS A 76 -7.62 -6.26 -19.01
C HIS A 76 -9.12 -6.47 -18.75
N GLY A 77 -9.73 -5.73 -17.81
CA GLY A 77 -11.16 -5.80 -17.52
C GLY A 77 -11.62 -7.14 -16.95
N VAL A 78 -10.81 -7.81 -16.13
CA VAL A 78 -11.13 -9.10 -15.52
C VAL A 78 -11.08 -9.06 -14.00
N PRO A 79 -11.86 -9.89 -13.29
CA PRO A 79 -11.83 -9.93 -11.83
C PRO A 79 -10.52 -10.48 -11.29
N LEU A 80 -10.18 -10.04 -10.07
CA LEU A 80 -8.94 -10.38 -9.37
C LEU A 80 -9.20 -11.33 -8.19
N LEU A 81 -8.44 -12.41 -8.12
CA LEU A 81 -8.33 -13.31 -6.97
C LEU A 81 -7.05 -13.01 -6.18
N VAL A 82 -7.18 -12.45 -4.99
CA VAL A 82 -6.05 -12.13 -4.13
C VAL A 82 -5.80 -13.27 -3.14
N MET A 83 -4.57 -13.75 -3.05
CA MET A 83 -4.17 -14.79 -2.10
C MET A 83 -3.00 -14.30 -1.24
N PRO A 84 -3.13 -14.29 0.10
CA PRO A 84 -2.13 -13.70 0.98
C PRO A 84 -0.82 -14.52 0.98
N GLY A 85 0.22 -13.99 0.35
CA GLY A 85 1.57 -14.58 0.30
C GLY A 85 2.67 -13.76 1.00
N GLY A 86 2.40 -12.50 1.34
CA GLY A 86 3.36 -11.60 1.98
C GLY A 86 3.32 -11.56 3.51
N THR A 87 4.11 -10.63 4.07
CA THR A 87 4.23 -10.44 5.53
C THR A 87 3.00 -9.77 6.14
N PHE A 88 2.49 -8.72 5.49
CA PHE A 88 1.45 -7.86 6.05
C PHE A 88 0.07 -8.12 5.43
N ASN A 89 -0.02 -8.27 4.11
CA ASN A 89 -1.23 -8.60 3.37
C ASN A 89 -2.39 -7.66 3.75
N HIS A 90 -2.11 -6.37 3.79
CA HIS A 90 -3.06 -5.33 4.19
C HIS A 90 -4.32 -5.35 3.33
N PHE A 91 -4.16 -5.46 2.02
CA PHE A 91 -5.33 -5.51 1.13
C PHE A 91 -6.16 -6.77 1.34
N ALA A 92 -5.51 -7.94 1.32
CA ALA A 92 -6.17 -9.24 1.51
C ALA A 92 -6.96 -9.28 2.83
N ARG A 93 -6.35 -8.81 3.93
CA ARG A 93 -7.03 -8.73 5.23
C ARG A 93 -8.22 -7.78 5.24
N SER A 94 -8.11 -6.64 4.54
CA SER A 94 -9.25 -5.72 4.40
C SER A 94 -10.39 -6.39 3.64
N ALA A 95 -10.05 -7.22 2.65
CA ALA A 95 -11.01 -8.00 1.87
C ALA A 95 -11.53 -9.27 2.57
N GLY A 96 -11.16 -9.52 3.83
CA GLY A 96 -11.55 -10.75 4.53
C GLY A 96 -10.87 -12.02 4.04
N LEU A 97 -9.78 -11.89 3.27
CA LEU A 97 -9.00 -13.00 2.71
C LEU A 97 -7.85 -13.33 3.66
N GLU A 98 -8.17 -14.08 4.72
CA GLU A 98 -7.22 -14.40 5.80
C GLU A 98 -6.15 -15.42 5.39
N ASP A 99 -6.51 -16.33 4.49
CA ASP A 99 -5.66 -17.38 3.93
C ASP A 99 -6.03 -17.70 2.47
N VAL A 100 -5.25 -18.60 1.87
CA VAL A 100 -5.45 -19.03 0.47
C VAL A 100 -6.74 -19.81 0.31
N GLU A 101 -7.13 -20.61 1.31
CA GLU A 101 -8.34 -21.43 1.26
C GLU A 101 -9.61 -20.56 1.17
N THR A 102 -9.71 -19.53 2.02
CA THR A 102 -10.80 -18.54 2.00
C THR A 102 -10.91 -17.85 0.65
N ALA A 103 -9.78 -17.51 0.02
CA ALA A 103 -9.76 -16.90 -1.31
C ALA A 103 -10.28 -17.86 -2.39
N VAL A 104 -9.82 -19.11 -2.37
CA VAL A 104 -10.27 -20.16 -3.30
C VAL A 104 -11.77 -20.42 -3.12
N GLU A 105 -12.27 -20.45 -1.89
CA GLU A 105 -13.70 -20.59 -1.59
C GLU A 105 -14.54 -19.45 -2.18
N ALA A 106 -14.11 -18.20 -1.98
CA ALA A 106 -14.79 -17.03 -2.56
C ALA A 106 -14.82 -17.10 -4.11
N TYR A 107 -13.71 -17.50 -4.74
CA TYR A 107 -13.67 -17.72 -6.18
C TYR A 107 -14.64 -18.81 -6.65
N LEU A 108 -14.65 -19.97 -5.98
CA LEU A 108 -15.54 -21.09 -6.34
C LEU A 108 -17.02 -20.74 -6.15
N ALA A 109 -17.33 -19.96 -5.11
CA ALA A 109 -18.67 -19.43 -4.86
C ALA A 109 -19.08 -18.31 -5.82
N ARG A 110 -18.13 -17.75 -6.59
CA ARG A 110 -18.32 -16.55 -7.42
C ARG A 110 -18.73 -15.32 -6.60
N ASP A 111 -18.31 -15.27 -5.35
CA ASP A 111 -18.55 -14.12 -4.49
C ASP A 111 -17.54 -13.03 -4.79
N THR A 112 -18.05 -11.85 -5.12
CA THR A 112 -17.25 -10.70 -5.52
C THR A 112 -17.66 -9.43 -4.79
N VAL A 113 -16.71 -8.51 -4.67
CA VAL A 113 -16.92 -7.16 -4.18
C VAL A 113 -16.31 -6.16 -5.16
N GLU A 114 -17.02 -5.05 -5.38
CA GLU A 114 -16.48 -3.93 -6.15
C GLU A 114 -15.54 -3.13 -5.26
N VAL A 115 -14.35 -2.82 -5.77
CA VAL A 115 -13.29 -2.21 -4.98
C VAL A 115 -12.94 -0.86 -5.56
N SER A 116 -13.05 0.18 -4.73
CA SER A 116 -12.45 1.47 -5.01
C SER A 116 -10.93 1.40 -4.84
N ALA A 117 -10.21 2.08 -5.74
CA ALA A 117 -8.76 2.18 -5.73
C ALA A 117 -8.32 3.61 -6.04
N MET A 118 -7.05 3.91 -5.85
CA MET A 118 -6.47 5.22 -6.16
C MET A 118 -5.52 5.11 -7.34
N GLU A 119 -5.67 6.00 -8.31
CA GLU A 119 -4.62 6.28 -9.29
C GLU A 119 -3.71 7.37 -8.75
N VAL A 120 -2.39 7.14 -8.85
CA VAL A 120 -1.36 8.14 -8.57
C VAL A 120 -0.59 8.39 -9.84
N ARG A 121 -0.53 9.65 -10.27
CA ARG A 121 0.14 10.08 -11.49
C ARG A 121 1.14 11.17 -11.19
N GLU A 122 2.37 10.99 -11.65
CA GLU A 122 3.39 12.04 -11.62
C GLU A 122 3.33 12.87 -12.91
N GLY A 123 3.06 14.17 -12.78
CA GLY A 123 2.92 15.08 -13.91
C GLY A 123 1.90 14.56 -14.95
N GLU A 124 2.37 14.41 -16.19
CA GLU A 124 1.59 13.81 -17.30
C GLU A 124 2.00 12.37 -17.63
N GLY A 125 2.72 11.70 -16.71
CA GLY A 125 3.12 10.29 -16.87
C GLY A 125 1.95 9.31 -16.78
N GLU A 126 2.24 8.01 -16.93
CA GLU A 126 1.24 6.96 -16.74
C GLU A 126 0.85 6.84 -15.26
N PRO A 127 -0.45 6.70 -14.93
CA PRO A 127 -0.87 6.48 -13.56
C PRO A 127 -0.51 5.07 -13.10
N VAL A 128 -0.07 4.94 -11.86
CA VAL A 128 0.00 3.66 -11.16
C VAL A 128 -1.21 3.51 -10.23
N LEU A 129 -1.64 2.27 -10.03
CA LEU A 129 -2.76 1.95 -9.14
C LEU A 129 -2.24 1.66 -7.74
N ALA A 130 -2.92 2.18 -6.72
CA ALA A 130 -2.71 1.90 -5.31
C ALA A 130 -4.03 1.50 -4.65
N LEU A 131 -4.03 0.40 -3.91
CA LEU A 131 -5.19 -0.22 -3.28
C LEU A 131 -5.42 0.25 -1.84
N ASN A 132 -4.35 0.54 -1.10
CA ASN A 132 -4.45 0.99 0.29
C ASN A 132 -4.04 2.43 0.46
N ALA A 133 -2.79 2.76 0.08
CA ALA A 133 -2.26 4.09 0.35
C ALA A 133 -1.02 4.44 -0.47
N ALA A 134 -0.80 5.74 -0.62
CA ALA A 134 0.42 6.34 -1.10
C ALA A 134 0.93 7.42 -0.12
N SER A 135 2.23 7.68 -0.11
CA SER A 135 2.84 8.65 0.79
C SER A 135 4.14 9.27 0.28
N VAL A 136 4.40 10.50 0.72
CA VAL A 136 5.64 11.26 0.48
C VAL A 136 6.16 11.82 1.82
N GLY A 137 7.47 12.04 1.94
CA GLY A 137 8.12 12.56 3.15
C GLY A 137 8.55 11.49 4.11
N ALA A 138 8.84 11.80 5.38
CA ALA A 138 9.50 10.90 6.33
C ALA A 138 8.65 9.69 6.80
N TYR A 139 8.36 8.79 5.85
CA TYR A 139 7.56 7.58 5.97
C TYR A 139 8.17 6.38 5.19
N PRO A 140 8.73 6.51 3.96
CA PRO A 140 9.45 5.47 3.24
C PRO A 140 10.62 4.91 4.04
N GLU A 141 11.44 5.79 4.63
CA GLU A 141 12.66 5.41 5.37
C GLU A 141 12.37 4.65 6.69
N LEU A 142 11.10 4.59 7.12
CA LEU A 142 10.65 3.83 8.29
C LEU A 142 10.14 2.43 7.97
N ILE A 143 9.82 2.19 6.69
CA ILE A 143 9.39 0.89 6.19
C ILE A 143 10.63 0.02 5.92
N GLU A 144 11.70 0.60 5.35
CA GLU A 144 12.95 -0.11 5.05
C GLU A 144 13.71 -0.61 6.29
N GLU A 145 13.75 0.16 7.38
CA GLU A 145 14.59 -0.21 8.54
C GLU A 145 13.95 -1.27 9.47
N ARG A 146 12.80 -1.84 9.08
CA ARG A 146 12.29 -3.07 9.71
C ARG A 146 13.02 -4.32 9.24
N ASP A 147 13.73 -4.26 8.11
CA ASP A 147 14.06 -5.49 7.37
C ASP A 147 15.46 -6.09 7.63
N THR A 148 16.38 -5.43 8.35
CA THR A 148 17.79 -5.91 8.37
C THR A 148 18.47 -6.15 9.72
N ARG A 149 17.85 -5.99 10.89
CA ARG A 149 18.53 -6.42 12.14
C ARG A 149 17.60 -6.99 13.21
N ARG A 150 17.37 -8.30 13.10
CA ARG A 150 16.54 -9.09 14.01
C ARG A 150 17.43 -9.95 14.91
N ARG A 151 17.91 -9.43 16.05
CA ARG A 151 18.41 -10.24 17.18
C ARG A 151 18.43 -9.48 18.52
N ARG A 152 17.67 -10.04 19.48
CA ARG A 152 17.69 -9.93 20.94
C ARG A 152 18.19 -8.62 21.58
N LEU A 153 17.24 -7.71 21.85
CA LEU A 153 16.92 -7.09 23.15
C LEU A 153 15.79 -6.07 22.93
N GLY A 154 14.59 -6.36 23.45
CA GLY A 154 13.45 -5.42 23.49
C GLY A 154 12.84 -5.03 22.13
N LYS A 155 11.96 -5.87 21.57
CA LYS A 155 11.17 -5.73 20.32
C LYS A 155 10.66 -4.32 19.95
N TRP A 156 10.50 -3.42 20.91
CA TRP A 156 9.98 -2.06 20.72
C TRP A 156 11.09 -1.00 20.60
N LEU A 157 12.21 -1.19 21.29
CA LEU A 157 13.33 -0.24 21.30
C LEU A 157 14.09 -0.22 19.98
N GLY A 158 14.24 -1.37 19.32
CA GLY A 158 14.90 -1.46 18.01
C GLY A 158 14.18 -0.67 16.92
N GLY A 159 12.84 -0.79 16.85
CA GLY A 159 12.03 -0.01 15.91
C GLY A 159 11.99 1.49 16.23
N ILE A 160 12.12 1.87 17.50
CA ILE A 160 12.24 3.28 17.91
C ILE A 160 13.60 3.85 17.58
N VAL A 161 14.70 3.10 17.79
CA VAL A 161 16.05 3.58 17.50
C VAL A 161 16.27 3.73 15.99
N ALA A 162 15.76 2.79 15.21
CA ALA A 162 15.68 2.88 13.75
C ALA A 162 14.90 4.13 13.32
N ALA A 163 13.64 4.22 13.76
CA ALA A 163 12.79 5.38 13.48
C ALA A 163 13.40 6.72 13.91
N TRP A 164 14.13 6.74 15.02
CA TRP A 164 14.82 7.92 15.53
C TRP A 164 16.08 8.28 14.74
N ARG A 165 16.82 7.30 14.18
CA ARG A 165 17.99 7.55 13.33
C ARG A 165 17.57 8.11 11.98
N THR A 166 16.62 7.46 11.33
CA THR A 166 15.96 7.92 10.11
C THR A 166 15.46 9.36 10.24
N MET A 167 14.67 9.62 11.28
CA MET A 167 14.09 10.94 11.54
C MET A 167 15.09 11.99 12.05
N ARG A 168 16.28 11.59 12.52
CA ARG A 168 17.33 12.57 12.87
C ARG A 168 17.92 13.25 11.64
N THR A 169 17.92 12.57 10.50
CA THR A 169 18.37 13.12 9.22
C THR A 169 17.23 13.58 8.32
N ALA A 170 15.98 13.19 8.61
CA ALA A 170 14.82 13.64 7.87
C ALA A 170 14.68 15.16 7.96
N GLU A 171 14.62 15.81 6.80
CA GLU A 171 14.26 17.21 6.67
C GLU A 171 12.78 17.31 6.27
N PRO A 172 12.05 18.31 6.76
CA PRO A 172 10.74 18.59 6.23
C PRO A 172 10.83 18.93 4.75
N LEU A 173 9.89 18.42 3.97
CA LEU A 173 9.72 18.74 2.56
C LEU A 173 8.78 19.93 2.38
N ASP A 174 8.90 20.59 1.24
CA ASP A 174 8.00 21.66 0.85
C ASP A 174 6.94 21.12 -0.10
N VAL A 175 5.68 21.18 0.33
CA VAL A 175 4.51 20.84 -0.49
C VAL A 175 3.81 22.12 -0.89
N ILE A 176 3.48 22.21 -2.18
CA ILE A 176 2.70 23.30 -2.75
C ILE A 176 1.35 22.73 -3.18
N ARG A 177 0.29 23.32 -2.65
CA ARG A 177 -1.09 22.99 -2.99
C ARG A 177 -1.87 24.28 -3.18
N ASP A 178 -2.62 24.39 -4.27
CA ASP A 178 -3.46 25.57 -4.58
C ASP A 178 -2.67 26.90 -4.47
N GLY A 179 -1.41 26.88 -4.94
CA GLY A 179 -0.47 28.01 -4.87
C GLY A 179 0.06 28.34 -3.46
N ARG A 180 -0.31 27.59 -2.43
CA ARG A 180 0.15 27.77 -1.05
C ARG A 180 1.24 26.75 -0.72
N ARG A 181 2.38 27.25 -0.26
CA ARG A 181 3.49 26.42 0.24
C ARG A 181 3.29 26.09 1.71
N ALA A 182 3.46 24.81 2.05
CA ALA A 182 3.51 24.32 3.41
C ALA A 182 4.75 23.44 3.60
N ARG A 183 5.38 23.55 4.77
CA ARG A 183 6.47 22.67 5.16
C ARG A 183 5.91 21.51 5.96
N VAL A 184 6.15 20.29 5.52
CA VAL A 184 5.50 19.09 6.06
C VAL A 184 6.53 18.00 6.35
N TRP A 185 6.23 17.17 7.34
CA TRP A 185 7.00 15.95 7.60
C TRP A 185 6.60 14.84 6.65
N SER A 186 5.30 14.75 6.34
CA SER A 186 4.77 13.75 5.42
C SER A 186 3.39 14.15 4.91
N VAL A 187 3.04 13.57 3.76
CA VAL A 187 1.67 13.52 3.25
C VAL A 187 1.32 12.06 3.04
N PHE A 188 0.18 11.63 3.59
CA PHE A 188 -0.34 10.28 3.46
C PHE A 188 -1.72 10.34 2.81
N VAL A 189 -1.93 9.57 1.75
CA VAL A 189 -3.19 9.49 1.01
C VAL A 189 -3.66 8.05 1.07
N GLY A 190 -4.70 7.78 1.86
CA GLY A 190 -5.31 6.46 1.97
C GLY A 190 -6.62 6.36 1.18
N VAL A 191 -6.96 5.16 0.72
CA VAL A 191 -8.27 4.88 0.11
C VAL A 191 -9.31 4.61 1.20
N GLY A 192 -10.50 5.19 1.05
CA GLY A 192 -11.66 5.00 1.91
C GLY A 192 -11.70 5.88 3.16
N THR A 193 -12.83 5.87 3.86
CA THR A 193 -12.99 6.60 5.12
C THR A 193 -12.30 5.82 6.26
N ASN A 194 -11.14 6.29 6.71
CA ASN A 194 -10.35 5.59 7.74
C ASN A 194 -10.53 6.20 9.15
N ASP A 195 -10.17 5.44 10.22
CA ASP A 195 -10.24 5.90 11.61
C ASP A 195 -9.64 7.31 11.79
N PRO A 196 -10.45 8.33 12.15
CA PRO A 196 -9.98 9.70 12.29
C PRO A 196 -9.03 9.89 13.50
N LYS A 197 -8.93 8.90 14.40
CA LYS A 197 -8.05 8.94 15.57
C LYS A 197 -6.64 8.42 15.28
N ARG A 198 -6.42 7.78 14.13
CA ARG A 198 -5.08 7.38 13.67
C ARG A 198 -4.43 8.55 12.93
N VAL A 199 -3.11 8.56 12.79
CA VAL A 199 -2.40 9.57 11.96
C VAL A 199 -2.11 9.01 10.56
N ALA A 200 -1.84 7.73 10.45
CA ALA A 200 -1.76 6.99 9.17
C ALA A 200 -2.41 5.62 9.34
N THR A 201 -3.04 5.13 8.27
CA THR A 201 -3.78 3.86 8.25
C THR A 201 -3.31 3.06 7.06
N MET A 202 -2.52 2.01 7.32
CA MET A 202 -2.00 1.13 6.25
C MET A 202 -3.02 0.09 5.77
N GLN A 203 -4.09 -0.10 6.55
CA GLN A 203 -5.17 -1.01 6.24
C GLN A 203 -6.44 -0.18 6.16
N ARG A 204 -7.14 -0.28 5.02
CA ARG A 204 -8.42 0.40 4.82
C ARG A 204 -9.53 -0.27 5.62
N GLU A 205 -10.52 0.51 6.03
CA GLU A 205 -11.69 0.01 6.77
C GLU A 205 -12.79 -0.51 5.84
N ASN A 206 -12.95 0.12 4.67
CA ASN A 206 -13.94 -0.22 3.65
C ASN A 206 -13.24 -0.40 2.30
N LEU A 207 -13.75 -1.30 1.47
CA LEU A 207 -13.26 -1.57 0.12
C LEU A 207 -13.92 -0.72 -0.96
N GLU A 208 -15.16 -0.30 -0.72
CA GLU A 208 -16.05 0.33 -1.70
C GLU A 208 -16.00 1.86 -1.64
N ASP A 209 -15.67 2.43 -0.48
CA ASP A 209 -15.67 3.89 -0.24
C ASP A 209 -14.84 4.66 -1.30
N PRO A 210 -15.46 5.46 -2.18
CA PRO A 210 -14.77 6.15 -3.27
C PRO A 210 -14.30 7.54 -2.81
N VAL A 211 -13.47 7.56 -1.76
CA VAL A 211 -12.90 8.77 -1.17
C VAL A 211 -11.43 8.56 -0.81
N LEU A 212 -10.63 9.62 -0.90
CA LEU A 212 -9.26 9.68 -0.40
C LEU A 212 -9.24 10.32 1.00
N ASP A 213 -8.67 9.63 1.99
CA ASP A 213 -8.34 10.18 3.30
C ASP A 213 -6.92 10.74 3.28
N ILE A 214 -6.82 12.04 3.04
CA ILE A 214 -5.56 12.76 2.88
C ILE A 214 -5.15 13.36 4.22
N ARG A 215 -3.91 13.10 4.63
CA ARG A 215 -3.37 13.48 5.93
C ARG A 215 -2.04 14.18 5.76
N ILE A 216 -2.02 15.47 6.07
CA ILE A 216 -0.86 16.34 5.92
C ILE A 216 -0.30 16.63 7.30
N HIS A 217 0.92 16.16 7.56
CA HIS A 217 1.60 16.39 8.82
C HIS A 217 2.50 17.61 8.71
N HIS A 218 1.99 18.76 9.15
CA HIS A 218 2.70 20.03 9.10
C HIS A 218 3.90 20.06 10.05
N ALA A 219 5.01 20.63 9.60
CA ALA A 219 6.24 20.77 10.38
C ALA A 219 6.21 21.99 11.32
N ARG A 220 5.17 22.06 12.17
CA ARG A 220 4.94 23.16 13.14
C ARG A 220 5.43 22.84 14.56
N GLY A 221 5.90 21.61 14.80
CA GLY A 221 6.37 21.11 16.10
C GLY A 221 7.78 20.52 16.07
N THR A 222 8.20 19.91 17.19
CA THR A 222 9.53 19.28 17.30
C THR A 222 9.60 17.96 16.53
N ARG A 223 10.79 17.61 16.01
CA ARG A 223 11.07 16.32 15.35
C ARG A 223 10.60 15.11 16.18
N LEU A 224 10.68 15.21 17.51
CA LEU A 224 10.24 14.16 18.42
C LEU A 224 8.72 13.88 18.35
N ARG A 225 7.90 14.94 18.23
CA ARG A 225 6.45 14.79 18.02
C ARG A 225 6.14 14.24 16.63
N ALA A 226 6.95 14.63 15.64
CA ALA A 226 6.83 14.09 14.29
C ALA A 226 7.02 12.55 14.28
N ILE A 227 8.06 12.07 14.96
CA ILE A 227 8.33 10.63 15.18
C ILE A 227 7.18 9.94 15.91
N ALA A 228 6.66 10.56 16.98
CA ALA A 228 5.58 9.97 17.77
C ALA A 228 4.29 9.76 16.97
N SER A 229 4.05 10.58 15.94
CA SER A 229 2.90 10.44 15.03
C SER A 229 2.87 9.11 14.27
N LEU A 230 4.06 8.50 14.12
CA LEU A 230 4.29 7.28 13.34
C LEU A 230 4.05 6.02 14.21
N ALA A 231 3.34 6.16 15.33
CA ALA A 231 3.02 5.06 16.22
C ALA A 231 1.79 4.27 15.74
N PHE A 232 2.04 3.19 15.00
CA PHE A 232 0.99 2.37 14.37
C PHE A 232 0.23 1.42 15.34
N GLY A 233 0.70 1.27 16.59
CA GLY A 233 0.10 0.36 17.58
C GLY A 233 -0.83 1.06 18.57
N LYS A 234 -2.03 0.51 18.80
CA LYS A 234 -3.02 1.06 19.77
C LYS A 234 -2.38 1.34 21.15
N ARG A 235 -1.54 0.42 21.64
CA ARG A 235 -0.83 0.56 22.93
C ARG A 235 0.26 1.63 22.90
N THR A 236 1.07 1.66 21.85
CA THR A 236 2.15 2.66 21.68
C THR A 236 1.57 4.07 21.54
N ALA A 237 0.52 4.23 20.74
CA ALA A 237 -0.19 5.49 20.59
C ALA A 237 -0.87 5.96 21.88
N ALA A 238 -1.33 5.04 22.74
CA ALA A 238 -1.90 5.38 24.04
C ALA A 238 -0.84 5.89 25.02
N VAL A 239 0.33 5.21 25.09
CA VAL A 239 1.45 5.65 25.93
C VAL A 239 1.97 7.02 25.49
N LEU A 240 2.19 7.22 24.19
CA LEU A 240 2.68 8.51 23.65
C LEU A 240 1.69 9.65 23.86
N ARG A 241 0.37 9.38 23.84
CA ARG A 241 -0.66 10.35 24.25
C ARG A 241 -0.54 10.71 25.72
N ALA A 242 -0.39 9.72 26.60
CA ALA A 242 -0.30 9.92 28.04
C ALA A 242 0.90 10.80 28.43
N VAL A 243 2.03 10.66 27.74
CA VAL A 243 3.24 11.47 27.96
C VAL A 243 3.30 12.75 27.10
N ARG A 244 2.20 13.14 26.43
CA ARG A 244 2.10 14.35 25.58
C ARG A 244 3.15 14.44 24.47
N LEU A 245 3.61 13.30 23.96
CA LEU A 245 4.55 13.21 22.85
C LEU A 245 3.88 13.14 21.49
N MET A 246 2.58 12.84 21.41
CA MET A 246 1.84 12.88 20.14
C MET A 246 1.79 14.31 19.57
N PRO A 247 1.74 14.45 18.23
CA PRO A 247 1.43 15.74 17.60
C PRO A 247 0.11 16.27 18.12
N GLU A 248 -0.01 17.59 18.18
CA GLU A 248 -1.28 18.21 18.49
C GLU A 248 -2.21 18.05 17.28
N LYS A 249 -3.54 17.99 17.49
CA LYS A 249 -4.50 17.85 16.38
C LYS A 249 -4.34 18.94 15.31
N ARG A 250 -3.78 20.11 15.66
CA ARG A 250 -3.50 21.21 14.74
C ARG A 250 -2.30 20.97 13.81
N ASP A 251 -1.47 19.97 14.11
CA ASP A 251 -0.28 19.63 13.32
C ASP A 251 -0.61 18.64 12.20
N VAL A 252 -1.75 17.94 12.30
CA VAL A 252 -2.22 16.99 11.28
C VAL A 252 -3.53 17.50 10.69
N GLU A 253 -3.45 17.98 9.45
CA GLU A 253 -4.62 18.31 8.64
C GLU A 253 -5.18 17.03 8.02
N ARG A 254 -6.50 16.89 8.03
CA ARG A 254 -7.21 15.76 7.40
C ARG A 254 -8.26 16.29 6.43
N LEU A 255 -8.29 15.69 5.24
CA LEU A 255 -9.23 16.01 4.17
C LEU A 255 -9.83 14.72 3.64
N LEU A 256 -11.08 14.81 3.19
CA LEU A 256 -11.79 13.73 2.51
C LEU A 256 -12.21 14.26 1.16
N GLU A 257 -11.51 13.83 0.11
CA GLU A 257 -11.67 14.35 -1.25
C GLU A 257 -11.70 13.19 -2.24
N THR A 258 -12.27 13.40 -3.43
CA THR A 258 -12.19 12.40 -4.52
C THR A 258 -10.94 12.57 -5.37
N GLY A 259 -10.27 13.72 -5.27
CA GLY A 259 -9.02 14.01 -5.95
C GLY A 259 -8.14 14.94 -5.14
N PHE A 260 -6.83 14.82 -5.30
CA PHE A 260 -5.85 15.63 -4.60
C PHE A 260 -4.64 15.85 -5.51
N ALA A 261 -4.09 17.06 -5.50
CA ALA A 261 -2.85 17.35 -6.22
C ALA A 261 -1.89 18.12 -5.32
N MET A 262 -0.61 17.77 -5.40
CA MET A 262 0.44 18.51 -4.73
C MET A 262 1.72 18.50 -5.54
N THR A 263 2.42 19.62 -5.52
CA THR A 263 3.81 19.70 -6.00
C THR A 263 4.74 19.53 -4.82
N VAL A 264 5.69 18.61 -4.94
CA VAL A 264 6.70 18.28 -3.95
C VAL A 264 8.02 18.89 -4.38
N ARG A 265 8.65 19.64 -3.47
CA ARG A 265 10.02 20.12 -3.57
C ARG A 265 10.83 19.46 -2.46
N PRO A 266 11.66 18.45 -2.78
CA PRO A 266 12.55 17.79 -1.84
C PRO A 266 13.54 18.78 -1.22
N GLY A 267 14.02 18.47 -0.02
CA GLY A 267 15.12 19.20 0.60
C GLY A 267 16.46 19.01 -0.15
N PRO A 268 17.45 19.91 0.03
CA PRO A 268 18.76 19.78 -0.62
C PRO A 268 19.44 18.45 -0.29
N GLY A 269 19.86 17.70 -1.32
CA GLY A 269 20.75 16.55 -1.17
C GLY A 269 20.09 15.18 -0.98
N ARG A 270 18.78 15.02 -1.22
CA ARG A 270 18.12 13.71 -1.33
C ARG A 270 17.07 13.69 -2.44
N PRO A 271 17.09 12.70 -3.35
CA PRO A 271 15.90 12.40 -4.15
C PRO A 271 14.82 11.88 -3.20
N GLU A 272 13.68 12.58 -3.10
CA GLU A 272 12.56 12.07 -2.31
C GLU A 272 11.74 11.10 -3.15
N VAL A 273 11.87 9.82 -2.82
CA VAL A 273 10.98 8.77 -3.32
C VAL A 273 9.58 8.95 -2.73
N TRP A 274 8.57 8.55 -3.49
CA TRP A 274 7.24 8.34 -2.96
C TRP A 274 6.92 6.84 -2.93
N VAL A 275 6.03 6.43 -2.03
CA VAL A 275 5.69 5.01 -1.81
C VAL A 275 4.22 4.81 -2.08
N HIS A 276 3.85 3.69 -2.70
CA HIS A 276 2.47 3.19 -2.74
C HIS A 276 2.43 1.69 -2.49
N ASP A 277 1.52 1.23 -1.62
CA ASP A 277 1.36 -0.19 -1.25
C ASP A 277 2.67 -0.97 -0.90
N GLY A 278 3.72 -0.25 -0.52
CA GLY A 278 5.05 -0.80 -0.21
C GLY A 278 6.05 -0.77 -1.36
N GLU A 279 5.66 -0.33 -2.55
CA GLU A 279 6.53 -0.08 -3.70
C GLU A 279 7.06 1.36 -3.69
N LEU A 280 8.34 1.51 -4.04
CA LEU A 280 9.04 2.79 -4.10
C LEU A 280 9.07 3.28 -5.55
N GLU A 281 8.76 4.56 -5.74
CA GLU A 281 8.80 5.23 -7.03
C GLU A 281 9.81 6.39 -6.94
N GLU A 282 10.76 6.40 -7.87
CA GLU A 282 11.73 7.48 -8.01
C GLU A 282 11.10 8.60 -8.83
N PRO A 283 11.08 9.86 -8.34
CA PRO A 283 10.51 10.96 -9.08
C PRO A 283 11.35 11.30 -10.31
N LEU A 284 10.71 11.84 -11.34
CA LEU A 284 11.34 12.23 -12.61
C LEU A 284 12.21 13.48 -12.50
N GLY A 285 12.11 14.25 -11.41
CA GLY A 285 12.87 15.49 -11.24
C GLY A 285 13.00 15.98 -9.80
N GLU A 286 13.75 17.07 -9.65
CA GLU A 286 13.95 17.77 -8.36
C GLU A 286 12.68 18.48 -7.86
N GLU A 287 11.68 18.63 -8.70
CA GLU A 287 10.35 19.10 -8.34
C GLU A 287 9.36 18.30 -9.16
N PHE A 288 8.39 17.67 -8.50
CA PHE A 288 7.42 16.81 -9.16
C PHE A 288 6.01 17.06 -8.62
N THR A 289 5.00 16.88 -9.46
CA THR A 289 3.60 17.02 -9.07
C THR A 289 2.94 15.67 -9.07
N LEU A 290 2.34 15.29 -7.94
CA LEU A 290 1.53 14.08 -7.82
C LEU A 290 0.06 14.44 -7.88
N HIS A 291 -0.66 13.76 -8.76
CA HIS A 291 -2.11 13.77 -8.87
C HIS A 291 -2.66 12.45 -8.34
N PHE A 292 -3.57 12.53 -7.39
CA PHE A 292 -4.25 11.39 -6.79
C PHE A 292 -5.73 11.48 -7.16
N THR A 293 -6.29 10.39 -7.69
CA THR A 293 -7.71 10.31 -8.03
C THR A 293 -8.26 8.99 -7.52
N VAL A 294 -9.36 9.02 -6.78
CA VAL A 294 -10.08 7.80 -6.43
C VAL A 294 -10.93 7.34 -7.61
N ILE A 295 -10.82 6.06 -7.93
CA ILE A 295 -11.60 5.40 -8.96
C ILE A 295 -12.65 4.53 -8.25
N PRO A 296 -13.94 4.89 -8.29
CA PRO A 296 -15.00 4.05 -7.75
C PRO A 296 -15.10 2.76 -8.54
N ALA A 297 -15.33 1.62 -7.87
CA ALA A 297 -15.48 0.30 -8.50
C ALA A 297 -14.38 0.04 -9.55
N ALA A 298 -13.14 0.34 -9.19
CA ALA A 298 -11.96 0.20 -10.05
C ALA A 298 -11.69 -1.26 -10.42
N LEU A 299 -12.09 -2.20 -9.56
CA LEU A 299 -11.79 -3.63 -9.65
C LEU A 299 -12.95 -4.44 -9.10
N THR A 300 -13.25 -5.56 -9.74
CA THR A 300 -14.02 -6.64 -9.13
C THR A 300 -13.05 -7.62 -8.47
N VAL A 301 -13.19 -7.87 -7.17
CA VAL A 301 -12.32 -8.79 -6.41
C VAL A 301 -13.14 -9.95 -5.87
N PHE A 302 -12.63 -11.18 -6.01
CA PHE A 302 -13.22 -12.34 -5.34
C PHE A 302 -12.96 -12.24 -3.84
N ALA A 303 -14.03 -12.11 -3.06
CA ALA A 303 -13.97 -11.94 -1.61
C ALA A 303 -15.23 -12.51 -0.95
N PRO A 304 -15.14 -13.03 0.29
CA PRO A 304 -16.31 -13.46 1.04
C PRO A 304 -17.32 -12.31 1.18
N ARG A 305 -18.62 -12.60 1.06
CA ARG A 305 -19.64 -11.59 1.36
C ARG A 305 -19.56 -11.19 2.84
N PRO A 306 -19.75 -9.91 3.17
CA PRO A 306 -19.91 -9.51 4.56
C PRO A 306 -21.09 -10.29 5.16
N ARG A 307 -20.85 -10.98 6.28
CA ARG A 307 -21.90 -11.66 7.06
C ARG A 307 -22.78 -10.67 7.80
#